data_AF-A0A1E1W039-F1
#
_entry.id   AF-A0A1E1W039-F1
#
_cell.length_a   1.000
_cell.length_b   1.000
_cell.length_c   1.000
_cell.angle_alpha   90.00
_cell.angle_beta   90.00
_cell.angle_gamma   90.00
#
_symmetry.space_group_name_H-M   'P 1'
#
loop_
_entity.id
_entity.type
_entity.pdbx_description
1 polymer ?
#
loop_
_entity_poly.entity_id
_entity_poly.type
_entity_poly.pdbx_seq_one_letter_code
_entity_poly.pdbx_strand_id
1 'polypeptide(L)'
;EAGVPRAIFIPHANSLPFEERRVTLEQPVKIGRNVYRATPSPTNTIFECRVLSRHHATLYYKKGHFYLVDNQSSNGTFINNNLCSISKEQEPVVEVFSGDVVQFGIPVVENAGNSEKSGVFQNMFPPVVALLKLFHPDGKEAKLSFNPTMTTPLHLKELYQLNNYVQEAIQREASLESRLRTLRECVERTRAEARASWELFVGEQRLLMRVHTLETMHSMGKQPDAQQLAQLLNDKRNYQEVAQESLRAAHEQRLSLEETLERRNREAAALHQHNCALRLAANNALAELQKLAARCERKMCAARLAIAAAEERELAVRNQLPLAYSVQNGEAKMLILSTDSNKLQEANRGGSLEDAVRALPDYIKLLLPQNVLNKVGIKVISADGKSANEFDTILKKNNIYNLESRAEKQESEEGGVSGSGEDKPVEPAPCTDDEKQARLNHESETESSSPLDGELRADNNANSTYSDLDTKDDEPSKGGVEYANILRVMAGLNEEIKALRERLS
;
A
#
# COMPACT_ATOMS: atom_id res chain seq x y z
N GLU A 1 -13.58 -47.35 -15.96
CA GLU A 1 -14.79 -46.54 -16.18
C GLU A 1 -14.35 -45.16 -16.64
N ALA A 2 -14.76 -44.73 -17.83
CA ALA A 2 -14.47 -43.37 -18.29
C ALA A 2 -15.34 -42.40 -17.47
N GLY A 3 -14.72 -41.53 -16.68
CA GLY A 3 -15.48 -40.54 -15.93
C GLY A 3 -16.12 -39.50 -16.84
N VAL A 4 -17.08 -38.75 -16.31
CA VAL A 4 -17.87 -37.76 -17.04
C VAL A 4 -17.35 -36.36 -16.69
N PRO A 5 -17.17 -35.45 -17.67
CA PRO A 5 -16.79 -34.08 -17.35
C PRO A 5 -17.89 -33.39 -16.54
N ARG A 6 -17.50 -32.61 -15.52
CA ARG A 6 -18.44 -31.95 -14.61
C ARG A 6 -18.12 -30.48 -14.43
N ALA A 7 -19.16 -29.68 -14.24
CA ALA A 7 -19.05 -28.28 -13.87
C ALA A 7 -19.86 -28.01 -12.60
N ILE A 8 -19.28 -27.20 -11.71
CA ILE A 8 -19.91 -26.74 -10.48
C ILE A 8 -19.99 -25.23 -10.52
N PHE A 9 -21.18 -24.68 -10.36
CA PHE A 9 -21.46 -23.25 -10.28
C PHE A 9 -21.70 -22.88 -8.82
N ILE A 10 -20.77 -22.15 -8.23
CA ILE A 10 -20.83 -21.71 -6.84
C ILE A 10 -21.32 -20.26 -6.83
N PRO A 11 -22.39 -19.90 -6.09
CA PRO A 11 -22.92 -18.54 -6.07
C PRO A 11 -21.87 -17.53 -5.55
N HIS A 12 -21.72 -16.42 -6.26
CA HIS A 12 -20.86 -15.30 -5.84
C HIS A 12 -21.64 -14.29 -4.98
N ALA A 13 -20.95 -13.48 -4.17
CA ALA A 13 -21.57 -12.57 -3.20
C ALA A 13 -22.46 -11.48 -3.82
N ASN A 14 -22.22 -11.11 -5.08
CA ASN A 14 -22.98 -10.11 -5.84
C ASN A 14 -24.03 -10.73 -6.79
N SER A 15 -24.29 -12.05 -6.69
CA SER A 15 -25.28 -12.76 -7.49
C SER A 15 -26.68 -12.66 -6.89
N LEU A 16 -27.69 -12.88 -7.74
CA LEU A 16 -28.96 -13.45 -7.30
C LEU A 16 -28.69 -14.69 -6.41
N PRO A 17 -29.30 -14.83 -5.23
CA PRO A 17 -29.14 -16.02 -4.41
C PRO A 17 -29.58 -17.29 -5.14
N PHE A 18 -28.70 -18.29 -5.24
CA PHE A 18 -29.02 -19.62 -5.75
C PHE A 18 -28.16 -20.69 -5.06
N GLU A 19 -28.65 -21.92 -4.96
CA GLU A 19 -27.88 -23.06 -4.44
C GLU A 19 -26.85 -23.55 -5.46
N GLU A 20 -25.69 -24.00 -4.98
CA GLU A 20 -24.62 -24.57 -5.81
C GLU A 20 -25.18 -25.58 -6.84
N ARG A 21 -24.85 -25.39 -8.13
CA ARG A 21 -25.31 -26.26 -9.21
C ARG A 21 -24.20 -27.17 -9.69
N ARG A 22 -24.45 -28.47 -9.75
CA ARG A 22 -23.53 -29.51 -10.19
C ARG A 22 -24.09 -30.17 -11.44
N VAL A 23 -23.46 -29.91 -12.59
CA VAL A 23 -23.92 -30.42 -13.89
C VAL A 23 -22.87 -31.32 -14.52
N THR A 24 -23.34 -32.39 -15.18
CA THR A 24 -22.51 -33.23 -16.04
C THR A 24 -22.55 -32.68 -17.46
N LEU A 25 -21.40 -32.71 -18.15
CA LEU A 25 -21.23 -32.18 -19.52
C LEU A 25 -21.11 -33.32 -20.56
N GLU A 26 -21.88 -34.40 -20.40
CA GLU A 26 -22.00 -35.42 -21.46
C GLU A 26 -22.62 -34.83 -22.73
N GLN A 27 -23.53 -33.89 -22.55
CA GLN A 27 -24.16 -33.09 -23.59
C GLN A 27 -23.99 -31.60 -23.25
N PRO A 28 -24.08 -30.70 -24.26
CA PRO A 28 -24.08 -29.27 -24.02
C PRO A 28 -25.18 -28.88 -23.01
N VAL A 29 -24.77 -28.22 -21.93
CA VAL A 29 -25.66 -27.79 -20.86
C VAL A 29 -26.16 -26.37 -21.12
N LYS A 30 -27.47 -26.22 -21.10
CA LYS A 30 -28.16 -24.95 -21.29
C LYS A 30 -28.19 -24.13 -20.00
N ILE A 31 -27.72 -22.90 -20.08
CA ILE A 31 -27.83 -21.88 -19.03
C ILE A 31 -28.94 -20.90 -19.41
N GLY A 32 -29.87 -20.63 -18.49
CA GLY A 32 -30.93 -19.68 -18.77
C GLY A 32 -32.00 -19.58 -17.69
N ARG A 33 -33.03 -18.79 -18.01
CA ARG A 33 -34.16 -18.51 -17.13
C ARG A 33 -35.16 -19.67 -17.05
N ASN A 34 -35.71 -19.89 -15.86
CA ASN A 34 -36.84 -20.79 -15.61
C ASN A 34 -38.00 -20.46 -16.56
N VAL A 35 -38.52 -21.51 -17.21
CA VAL A 35 -39.72 -21.52 -18.03
C VAL A 35 -40.58 -22.70 -17.58
N TYR A 36 -41.90 -22.67 -17.82
CA TYR A 36 -42.84 -23.73 -17.40
C TYR A 36 -42.43 -25.19 -17.69
N ARG A 37 -41.49 -25.42 -18.62
CA ARG A 37 -40.99 -26.76 -18.99
C ARG A 37 -39.66 -27.16 -18.34
N ALA A 38 -38.99 -26.28 -17.60
CA ALA A 38 -37.67 -26.54 -17.01
C ALA A 38 -37.55 -25.87 -15.64
N THR A 39 -37.70 -26.64 -14.57
CA THR A 39 -37.59 -26.16 -13.20
C THR A 39 -36.13 -26.06 -12.75
N PRO A 40 -35.78 -25.06 -11.91
CA PRO A 40 -34.47 -24.99 -11.28
C PRO A 40 -34.19 -26.25 -10.43
N SER A 41 -33.01 -26.82 -10.58
CA SER A 41 -32.56 -27.99 -9.82
C SER A 41 -31.06 -27.87 -9.52
N PRO A 42 -30.56 -28.40 -8.39
CA PRO A 42 -29.12 -28.52 -8.13
C PRO A 42 -28.34 -29.21 -9.26
N THR A 43 -29.01 -30.00 -10.11
CA THR A 43 -28.41 -30.71 -11.24
C THR A 43 -28.54 -30.01 -12.59
N ASN A 44 -29.02 -28.77 -12.62
CA ASN A 44 -29.11 -27.96 -13.85
C ASN A 44 -28.71 -26.49 -13.64
N THR A 45 -28.47 -25.80 -14.74
CA THR A 45 -28.14 -24.36 -14.78
C THR A 45 -29.35 -23.50 -15.19
N ILE A 46 -30.52 -23.86 -14.66
CA ILE A 46 -31.74 -23.06 -14.83
C ILE A 46 -31.98 -22.21 -13.59
N PHE A 47 -32.18 -20.91 -13.79
CA PHE A 47 -32.26 -19.91 -12.72
C PHE A 47 -33.58 -19.14 -12.75
N GLU A 48 -34.11 -18.78 -11.59
CA GLU A 48 -35.27 -17.89 -11.47
C GLU A 48 -34.83 -16.41 -11.51
N CYS A 49 -34.22 -16.00 -12.63
CA CYS A 49 -33.72 -14.64 -12.79
C CYS A 49 -34.36 -13.96 -14.00
N ARG A 50 -35.07 -12.84 -13.78
CA ARG A 50 -35.71 -12.05 -14.85
C ARG A 50 -34.73 -11.50 -15.88
N VAL A 51 -33.51 -11.17 -15.44
CA VAL A 51 -32.44 -10.60 -16.26
C VAL A 51 -31.91 -11.60 -17.28
N LEU A 52 -32.08 -12.91 -17.04
CA LEU A 52 -31.62 -13.95 -17.95
C LEU A 52 -32.58 -14.18 -19.11
N SER A 53 -32.00 -14.49 -20.27
CA SER A 53 -32.71 -15.00 -21.43
C SER A 53 -33.12 -16.45 -21.19
N ARG A 54 -34.17 -16.92 -21.88
CA ARG A 54 -34.64 -18.32 -21.77
C ARG A 54 -33.56 -19.32 -22.18
N HIS A 55 -32.74 -18.96 -23.16
CA HIS A 55 -31.50 -19.62 -23.54
C HIS A 55 -30.45 -18.54 -23.59
N HIS A 56 -29.68 -18.41 -22.52
CA HIS A 56 -28.78 -17.28 -22.33
C HIS A 56 -27.36 -17.66 -22.75
N ALA A 57 -26.87 -18.78 -22.25
CA ALA A 57 -25.56 -19.31 -22.61
C ALA A 57 -25.59 -20.85 -22.70
N THR A 58 -24.55 -21.42 -23.29
CA THR A 58 -24.33 -22.87 -23.37
C THR A 58 -22.93 -23.19 -22.88
N LEU A 59 -22.81 -24.11 -21.93
CA LEU A 59 -21.53 -24.67 -21.48
C LEU A 59 -21.37 -26.07 -22.06
N TYR A 60 -20.25 -26.35 -22.71
CA TYR A 60 -19.95 -27.69 -23.22
C TYR A 60 -18.48 -28.07 -23.09
N TYR A 61 -18.20 -29.36 -23.16
CA TYR A 61 -16.86 -29.92 -23.10
C TYR A 61 -16.48 -30.54 -24.45
N LYS A 62 -15.34 -30.16 -25.04
CA LYS A 62 -14.89 -30.66 -26.34
C LYS A 62 -13.36 -30.75 -26.39
N LYS A 63 -12.84 -31.90 -26.84
CA LYS A 63 -11.39 -32.13 -27.07
C LYS A 63 -10.49 -31.79 -25.87
N GLY A 64 -10.94 -32.00 -24.63
CA GLY A 64 -10.15 -31.68 -23.46
C GLY A 64 -10.41 -30.29 -22.85
N HIS A 65 -11.25 -29.47 -23.48
CA HIS A 65 -11.44 -28.07 -23.12
C HIS A 65 -12.91 -27.76 -22.80
N PHE A 66 -13.13 -26.79 -21.92
CA PHE A 66 -14.47 -26.30 -21.57
C PHE A 66 -14.74 -24.99 -22.29
N TYR A 67 -15.91 -24.87 -22.89
CA TYR A 67 -16.28 -23.70 -23.67
C TYR A 67 -17.62 -23.15 -23.21
N LEU A 68 -17.67 -21.84 -23.01
CA LEU A 68 -18.88 -21.09 -22.73
C LEU A 68 -19.23 -20.22 -23.95
N VAL A 69 -20.47 -20.35 -24.41
CA VAL A 69 -20.99 -19.61 -25.56
C VAL A 69 -22.16 -18.76 -25.12
N ASP A 70 -22.12 -17.47 -25.45
CA ASP A 70 -23.28 -16.59 -25.33
C ASP A 70 -24.23 -16.82 -26.51
N ASN A 71 -25.49 -17.15 -26.24
CA ASN A 71 -26.47 -17.44 -27.29
C ASN A 71 -27.28 -16.17 -27.66
N GLN A 72 -26.57 -15.08 -27.96
CA GLN A 72 -27.16 -13.76 -28.25
C GLN A 72 -28.07 -13.30 -27.10
N SER A 73 -27.53 -13.33 -25.89
CA SER A 73 -28.33 -12.94 -24.73
C SER A 73 -28.63 -11.44 -24.73
N SER A 74 -29.80 -11.06 -24.24
CA SER A 74 -30.24 -9.66 -24.25
C SER A 74 -29.41 -8.75 -23.34
N ASN A 75 -28.88 -9.32 -22.26
CA ASN A 75 -28.16 -8.60 -21.21
C ASN A 75 -26.67 -9.00 -21.11
N GLY A 76 -26.18 -9.81 -22.06
CA GLY A 76 -24.78 -10.24 -22.16
C GLY A 76 -24.36 -11.34 -21.17
N THR A 77 -23.33 -12.09 -21.57
CA THR A 77 -22.57 -13.02 -20.72
C THR A 77 -21.15 -12.50 -20.55
N PHE A 78 -20.63 -12.52 -19.32
CA PHE A 78 -19.31 -12.00 -18.96
C PHE A 78 -18.48 -13.07 -18.27
N ILE A 79 -17.18 -13.12 -18.57
CA ILE A 79 -16.19 -13.99 -17.92
C ILE A 79 -15.09 -13.09 -17.36
N ASN A 80 -14.84 -13.17 -16.04
CA ASN A 80 -13.88 -12.32 -15.33
C ASN A 80 -14.05 -10.83 -15.66
N ASN A 81 -15.30 -10.35 -15.66
CA ASN A 81 -15.72 -8.99 -16.01
C ASN A 81 -15.54 -8.57 -17.49
N ASN A 82 -15.05 -9.46 -18.37
CA ASN A 82 -14.97 -9.21 -19.80
C ASN A 82 -16.21 -9.76 -20.51
N LEU A 83 -16.80 -8.97 -21.41
CA LEU A 83 -17.93 -9.41 -22.23
C LEU A 83 -17.45 -10.50 -23.20
N CYS A 84 -18.17 -11.64 -23.27
CA CYS A 84 -17.92 -12.63 -24.32
C CYS A 84 -18.10 -11.96 -25.69
N SER A 85 -17.01 -11.82 -26.46
CA SER A 85 -16.99 -11.00 -27.67
C SER A 85 -17.99 -11.49 -28.71
N ILE A 86 -19.03 -10.71 -28.99
CA ILE A 86 -19.96 -10.90 -30.11
C ILE A 86 -19.25 -10.41 -31.38
N SER A 87 -18.26 -11.17 -31.86
CA SER A 87 -17.67 -10.90 -33.17
C SER A 87 -18.64 -11.42 -34.23
N LYS A 88 -19.15 -10.55 -35.10
CA LYS A 88 -20.21 -10.86 -36.09
C LYS A 88 -19.84 -11.93 -37.14
N GLU A 89 -18.66 -12.53 -37.07
CA GLU A 89 -18.10 -13.44 -38.08
C GLU A 89 -17.72 -14.83 -37.53
N GLN A 90 -17.71 -15.04 -36.21
CA GLN A 90 -17.48 -16.33 -35.56
C GLN A 90 -18.33 -16.42 -34.29
N GLU A 91 -18.90 -17.60 -34.00
CA GLU A 91 -19.66 -17.78 -32.77
C GLU A 91 -18.80 -17.40 -31.54
N PRO A 92 -19.36 -16.70 -30.54
CA PRO A 92 -18.64 -16.21 -29.36
C PRO A 92 -18.29 -17.37 -28.44
N VAL A 93 -17.39 -18.24 -28.88
CA VAL A 93 -16.91 -19.41 -28.15
C VAL A 93 -15.69 -19.00 -27.35
N VAL A 94 -15.86 -18.86 -26.04
CA VAL A 94 -14.77 -18.53 -25.12
C VAL A 94 -14.41 -19.78 -24.32
N GLU A 95 -13.13 -20.13 -24.30
CA GLU A 95 -12.62 -21.19 -23.43
C GLU A 95 -12.64 -20.71 -21.97
N VAL A 96 -13.14 -21.54 -21.07
CA VAL A 96 -13.26 -21.23 -19.63
C VAL A 96 -12.49 -22.25 -18.80
N PHE A 97 -11.97 -21.80 -17.66
CA PHE A 97 -11.13 -22.59 -16.77
C PHE A 97 -11.75 -22.69 -15.36
N SER A 98 -11.30 -23.69 -14.59
CA SER A 98 -11.67 -23.79 -13.18
C SER A 98 -11.08 -22.58 -12.42
N GLY A 99 -11.94 -21.84 -11.73
CA GLY A 99 -11.62 -20.60 -11.04
C GLY A 99 -12.17 -19.34 -11.71
N ASP A 100 -12.68 -19.43 -12.95
CA ASP A 100 -13.27 -18.27 -13.62
C ASP A 100 -14.60 -17.85 -12.98
N VAL A 101 -14.81 -16.54 -12.90
CA VAL A 101 -16.08 -15.94 -12.47
C VAL A 101 -16.92 -15.61 -13.68
N VAL A 102 -18.07 -16.26 -13.81
CA VAL A 102 -19.02 -16.03 -14.89
C VAL A 102 -20.23 -15.24 -14.41
N GLN A 103 -20.65 -14.26 -15.19
CA GLN A 103 -21.82 -13.45 -14.92
C GLN A 103 -22.78 -13.51 -16.12
N PHE A 104 -24.04 -13.80 -15.83
CA PHE A 104 -25.13 -13.84 -16.79
C PHE A 104 -26.06 -12.65 -16.53
N GLY A 105 -26.12 -11.73 -17.49
CA GLY A 105 -26.88 -10.50 -17.42
C GLY A 105 -26.21 -9.36 -16.62
N ILE A 106 -26.86 -8.21 -16.65
CA ILE A 106 -26.51 -7.00 -15.89
C ILE A 106 -27.65 -6.63 -14.94
N PRO A 107 -27.40 -6.02 -13.77
CA PRO A 107 -28.47 -5.62 -12.86
C PRO A 107 -29.45 -4.65 -13.56
N VAL A 108 -30.74 -4.94 -13.48
CA VAL A 108 -31.81 -4.11 -14.07
C VAL A 108 -32.69 -3.52 -12.96
N VAL A 109 -32.98 -2.22 -13.04
CA VAL A 109 -33.92 -1.55 -12.14
C VAL A 109 -35.23 -1.33 -12.89
N GLU A 110 -36.36 -1.82 -12.36
CA GLU A 110 -37.68 -1.50 -12.91
C GLU A 110 -38.09 -0.09 -12.43
N ASN A 111 -38.25 0.85 -13.37
CA ASN A 111 -38.89 2.14 -13.12
C ASN A 111 -40.40 1.90 -12.94
N ALA A 112 -40.82 1.58 -11.72
CA ALA A 112 -42.23 1.57 -11.39
C ALA A 112 -42.77 3.00 -11.45
N GLY A 113 -43.54 3.32 -12.50
CA GLY A 113 -44.35 4.54 -12.53
C GLY A 113 -45.23 4.62 -11.28
N ASN A 114 -45.21 5.77 -10.61
CA ASN A 114 -46.12 6.17 -9.54
C ASN A 114 -46.34 5.15 -8.42
N SER A 115 -45.38 5.03 -7.51
CA SER A 115 -45.69 4.79 -6.09
C SER A 115 -44.61 5.41 -5.21
N GLU A 116 -44.77 6.71 -4.95
CA GLU A 116 -44.15 7.38 -3.80
C GLU A 116 -44.67 6.71 -2.52
N LYS A 117 -43.98 5.66 -2.05
CA LYS A 117 -43.98 5.10 -0.68
C LYS A 117 -43.41 3.67 -0.69
N SER A 118 -42.14 3.50 -1.06
CA SER A 118 -41.29 2.48 -0.44
C SER A 118 -39.83 2.83 -0.72
N GLY A 119 -39.01 2.73 0.31
CA GLY A 119 -37.58 3.07 0.24
C GLY A 119 -36.85 2.31 -0.88
N VAL A 120 -35.85 3.00 -1.40
CA VAL A 120 -34.78 2.55 -2.30
C VAL A 120 -34.46 1.05 -2.17
N PHE A 121 -34.25 0.39 -3.31
CA PHE A 121 -33.79 -1.02 -3.55
C PHE A 121 -34.83 -2.11 -3.81
N GLN A 122 -36.14 -1.89 -3.67
CA GLN A 122 -37.10 -3.01 -3.79
C GLN A 122 -37.27 -3.56 -5.24
N ASN A 123 -36.87 -2.81 -6.27
CA ASN A 123 -37.11 -3.15 -7.69
C ASN A 123 -35.82 -3.36 -8.51
N MET A 124 -34.71 -3.76 -7.87
CA MET A 124 -33.48 -4.15 -8.57
C MET A 124 -33.41 -5.67 -8.74
N PHE A 125 -33.34 -6.13 -9.98
CA PHE A 125 -33.15 -7.55 -10.30
C PHE A 125 -31.66 -7.82 -10.49
N PRO A 126 -31.02 -8.57 -9.58
CA PRO A 126 -29.59 -8.87 -9.67
C PRO A 126 -29.29 -9.89 -10.79
N PRO A 127 -28.07 -9.85 -11.37
CA PRO A 127 -27.62 -10.85 -12.34
C PRO A 127 -27.32 -12.19 -11.66
N VAL A 128 -27.07 -13.23 -12.44
CA VAL A 128 -26.55 -14.51 -11.90
C VAL A 128 -25.04 -14.51 -12.04
N VAL A 129 -24.32 -14.58 -10.93
CA VAL A 129 -22.84 -14.59 -10.88
C VAL A 129 -22.37 -15.86 -10.18
N ALA A 130 -21.50 -16.63 -10.83
CA ALA A 130 -21.02 -17.90 -10.33
C ALA A 130 -19.51 -18.06 -10.51
N LEU A 131 -18.86 -18.64 -9.50
CA LEU A 131 -17.51 -19.17 -9.63
C LEU A 131 -17.58 -20.57 -10.23
N LEU A 132 -16.86 -20.82 -11.31
CA LEU A 132 -16.80 -22.12 -11.95
C LEU A 132 -15.75 -23.02 -11.30
N LYS A 133 -16.14 -24.26 -10.97
CA LYS A 133 -15.19 -25.37 -10.79
C LYS A 133 -15.43 -26.42 -11.85
N LEU A 134 -14.41 -26.69 -12.65
CA LEU A 134 -14.51 -27.56 -13.83
C LEU A 134 -13.66 -28.81 -13.62
N PHE A 135 -14.17 -29.98 -13.97
CA PHE A 135 -13.50 -31.26 -13.78
C PHE A 135 -13.52 -32.08 -15.07
N HIS A 136 -12.35 -32.50 -15.54
CA HIS A 136 -12.21 -33.40 -16.67
C HIS A 136 -12.84 -34.78 -16.39
N PRO A 137 -13.07 -35.60 -17.43
CA PRO A 137 -13.43 -37.02 -17.29
C PRO A 137 -12.59 -37.78 -16.26
N ASP A 138 -11.31 -37.43 -16.16
CA ASP A 138 -10.33 -38.07 -15.25
C ASP A 138 -10.51 -37.66 -13.78
N GLY A 139 -11.50 -36.82 -13.47
CA GLY A 139 -11.75 -36.27 -12.13
C GLY A 139 -10.76 -35.18 -11.73
N LYS A 140 -9.72 -34.91 -12.53
CA LYS A 140 -8.80 -33.79 -12.34
C LYS A 140 -9.51 -32.46 -12.58
N GLU A 141 -9.28 -31.52 -11.68
CA GLU A 141 -9.80 -30.16 -11.83
C GLU A 141 -9.07 -29.47 -12.99
N ALA A 142 -9.84 -28.87 -13.90
CA ALA A 142 -9.38 -28.13 -15.06
C ALA A 142 -8.87 -26.74 -14.66
N LYS A 143 -7.98 -26.70 -13.67
CA LYS A 143 -7.25 -25.48 -13.33
C LYS A 143 -6.43 -25.09 -14.55
N LEU A 144 -6.25 -23.79 -14.79
CA LEU A 144 -5.20 -23.30 -15.67
C LEU A 144 -3.89 -24.00 -15.28
N SER A 145 -3.50 -25.00 -16.07
CA SER A 145 -2.17 -25.57 -15.97
C SER A 145 -1.25 -24.43 -16.33
N PHE A 146 -0.57 -23.90 -15.31
CA PHE A 146 0.46 -22.89 -15.44
C PHE A 146 1.37 -23.35 -16.60
N ASN A 147 1.27 -22.70 -17.75
CA ASN A 147 2.12 -22.97 -18.90
C ASN A 147 3.32 -22.03 -18.76
N PRO A 148 4.49 -22.48 -18.26
CA PRO A 148 5.65 -21.62 -18.09
C PRO A 148 6.20 -21.07 -19.42
N THR A 149 5.68 -21.54 -20.56
CA THR A 149 6.03 -21.08 -21.90
C THR A 149 5.25 -19.85 -22.37
N MET A 150 4.14 -19.47 -21.72
CA MET A 150 3.29 -18.33 -22.12
C MET A 150 3.28 -17.19 -21.10
N THR A 151 4.14 -17.26 -20.07
CA THR A 151 4.45 -16.12 -19.21
C THR A 151 5.88 -15.73 -19.51
N THR A 152 6.08 -14.58 -20.16
CA THR A 152 7.35 -13.88 -20.03
C THR A 152 7.60 -13.71 -18.52
N PRO A 153 8.71 -14.21 -17.96
CA PRO A 153 9.02 -13.96 -16.57
C PRO A 153 9.04 -12.45 -16.39
N LEU A 154 8.12 -11.92 -15.58
CA LEU A 154 8.03 -10.49 -15.31
C LEU A 154 9.40 -10.01 -14.86
N HIS A 155 9.96 -9.07 -15.61
CA HIS A 155 11.27 -8.55 -15.29
C HIS A 155 11.20 -7.85 -13.93
N LEU A 156 12.24 -7.97 -13.11
CA LEU A 156 12.23 -7.43 -11.74
C LEU A 156 11.80 -5.94 -11.69
N LYS A 157 12.14 -5.17 -12.72
CA LYS A 157 11.69 -3.78 -12.91
C LYS A 157 10.16 -3.63 -13.00
N GLU A 158 9.50 -4.51 -13.74
CA GLU A 158 8.03 -4.50 -13.91
C GLU A 158 7.34 -4.88 -12.60
N LEU A 159 7.93 -5.80 -11.83
CA LEU A 159 7.42 -6.17 -10.51
C LEU A 159 7.50 -5.00 -9.52
N TYR A 160 8.62 -4.27 -9.50
CA TYR A 160 8.76 -3.07 -8.69
C TYR A 160 7.79 -1.97 -9.12
N GLN A 161 7.60 -1.79 -10.42
CA GLN A 161 6.67 -0.80 -10.95
C GLN A 161 5.23 -1.14 -10.59
N LEU A 162 4.84 -2.42 -10.68
CA LEU A 162 3.54 -2.88 -10.23
C LEU A 162 3.36 -2.69 -8.72
N ASN A 163 4.36 -3.03 -7.91
CA ASN A 163 4.31 -2.79 -6.47
C ASN A 163 4.11 -1.30 -6.15
N ASN A 164 4.78 -0.40 -6.88
CA ASN A 164 4.57 1.04 -6.71
C ASN A 164 3.13 1.46 -7.06
N TYR A 165 2.56 0.98 -8.16
CA TYR A 165 1.17 1.27 -8.50
C TYR A 165 0.18 0.74 -7.45
N VAL A 166 0.43 -0.45 -6.92
CA VAL A 166 -0.40 -1.03 -5.85
C VAL A 166 -0.30 -0.20 -4.57
N GLN A 167 0.91 0.18 -4.15
CA GLN A 167 1.10 1.04 -2.98
C GLN A 167 0.43 2.41 -3.16
N GLU A 168 0.55 3.00 -4.35
CA GLU A 168 -0.08 4.27 -4.67
C GLU A 168 -1.63 4.16 -4.69
N ALA A 169 -2.17 3.05 -5.20
CA ALA A 169 -3.59 2.76 -5.16
C ALA A 169 -4.11 2.63 -3.73
N ILE A 170 -3.40 1.89 -2.87
CA ILE A 170 -3.75 1.74 -1.43
C ILE A 170 -3.74 3.10 -0.73
N GLN A 171 -2.73 3.94 -0.96
CA GLN A 171 -2.66 5.27 -0.37
C GLN A 171 -3.78 6.18 -0.87
N ARG A 172 -4.09 6.15 -2.17
CA ARG A 172 -5.23 6.89 -2.75
C ARG A 172 -6.55 6.45 -2.13
N GLU A 173 -6.75 5.14 -1.99
CA GLU A 173 -7.95 4.57 -1.38
C GLU A 173 -8.13 5.05 0.06
N ALA A 174 -7.09 4.95 0.90
CA ALA A 174 -7.13 5.45 2.28
C ALA A 174 -7.43 6.96 2.37
N SER A 175 -6.87 7.77 1.45
CA SER A 175 -7.16 9.20 1.37
C SER A 175 -8.63 9.46 0.99
N LEU A 176 -9.17 8.71 0.02
CA LEU A 176 -10.57 8.84 -0.40
C LEU A 176 -11.54 8.41 0.70
N GLU A 177 -11.24 7.32 1.41
CA GLU A 177 -12.03 6.89 2.57
C GLU A 177 -12.05 7.95 3.68
N SER A 178 -10.91 8.56 3.97
CA SER A 178 -10.83 9.67 4.94
C SER A 178 -11.69 10.85 4.52
N ARG A 179 -11.59 11.29 3.25
CA ARG A 179 -12.41 12.37 2.69
C ARG A 179 -13.92 12.04 2.69
N LEU A 180 -14.29 10.80 2.40
CA LEU A 180 -15.68 10.35 2.49
C LEU A 180 -16.19 10.40 3.93
N ARG A 181 -15.37 10.02 4.91
CA ARG A 181 -15.72 10.08 6.33
C ARG A 181 -15.96 11.52 6.77
N THR A 182 -15.06 12.46 6.43
CA THR A 182 -15.22 13.87 6.79
C THR A 182 -16.42 14.52 6.09
N LEU A 183 -16.68 14.19 4.83
CA LEU A 183 -17.87 14.67 4.11
C LEU A 183 -19.16 14.16 4.75
N ARG A 184 -19.23 12.87 5.11
CA ARG A 184 -20.39 12.31 5.81
C ARG A 184 -20.65 13.03 7.13
N GLU A 185 -19.59 13.27 7.90
CA GLU A 185 -19.70 13.99 9.17
C GLU A 185 -20.17 15.44 8.96
N CYS A 186 -19.67 16.13 7.92
CA CYS A 186 -20.10 17.48 7.56
C CYS A 186 -21.59 17.50 7.21
N VAL A 187 -22.05 16.57 6.38
CA VAL A 187 -23.47 16.47 5.99
C VAL A 187 -24.36 16.22 7.21
N GLU A 188 -23.97 15.33 8.12
CA GLU A 188 -24.75 15.08 9.33
C GLU A 188 -24.78 16.29 10.27
N ARG A 189 -23.67 17.04 10.39
CA ARG A 189 -23.66 18.31 11.14
C ARG A 189 -24.59 19.34 10.53
N THR A 190 -24.49 19.60 9.23
CA THR A 190 -25.37 20.55 8.53
C THR A 190 -26.83 20.13 8.64
N ARG A 191 -27.12 18.82 8.59
CA ARG A 191 -28.49 18.30 8.78
C ARG A 191 -29.00 18.49 10.20
N ALA A 192 -28.14 18.38 11.21
CA ALA A 192 -28.51 18.64 12.61
C ALA A 192 -28.76 20.15 12.82
N GLU A 193 -27.88 21.01 12.31
CA GLU A 193 -28.00 22.46 12.38
C GLU A 193 -29.26 22.98 11.66
N ALA A 194 -29.57 22.43 10.48
CA ALA A 194 -30.78 22.78 9.74
C ALA A 194 -32.05 22.37 10.49
N ARG A 195 -32.06 21.20 11.15
CA ARG A 195 -33.18 20.77 12.01
C ARG A 195 -33.38 21.70 13.19
N ALA A 196 -32.31 22.03 13.91
CA ALA A 196 -32.38 22.97 15.03
C ALA A 196 -32.88 24.35 14.58
N SER A 197 -32.37 24.85 13.44
CA SER A 197 -32.79 26.13 12.86
C SER A 197 -34.29 26.12 12.49
N TRP A 198 -34.78 25.02 11.93
CA TRP A 198 -36.20 24.86 11.62
C TRP A 198 -37.08 24.86 12.88
N GLU A 199 -36.65 24.17 13.94
CA GLU A 199 -37.37 24.15 15.22
C GLU A 199 -37.45 25.56 15.84
N LEU A 200 -36.35 26.33 15.81
CA LEU A 200 -36.32 27.71 16.27
C LEU A 200 -37.27 28.60 15.45
N PHE A 201 -37.25 28.47 14.12
CA PHE A 201 -38.15 29.20 13.23
C PHE A 201 -39.63 28.92 13.53
N VAL A 202 -40.01 27.64 13.70
CA VAL A 202 -41.38 27.27 14.07
C VAL A 202 -41.75 27.83 15.45
N GLY A 203 -40.82 27.83 16.40
CA GLY A 203 -40.99 28.47 17.71
C GLY A 203 -41.27 29.97 17.60
N GLU A 204 -40.49 30.67 16.78
CA GLU A 204 -40.65 32.10 16.51
C GLU A 204 -42.01 32.41 15.87
N GLN A 205 -42.43 31.64 14.85
CA GLN A 205 -43.73 31.84 14.20
C GLN A 205 -44.89 31.63 15.19
N ARG A 206 -44.76 30.69 16.14
CA ARG A 206 -45.76 30.48 17.19
C ARG A 206 -45.83 31.66 18.16
N LEU A 207 -44.69 32.23 18.52
CA LEU A 207 -44.61 33.43 19.36
C LEU A 207 -45.21 34.65 18.64
N LEU A 208 -44.87 34.87 17.38
CA LEU A 208 -45.45 35.93 16.54
C LEU A 208 -46.97 35.83 16.46
N MET A 209 -47.50 34.62 16.22
CA MET A 209 -48.95 34.38 16.20
C MET A 209 -49.59 34.73 17.56
N ARG A 210 -48.92 34.39 18.66
CA ARG A 210 -49.39 34.71 20.02
C ARG A 210 -49.37 36.21 20.29
N VAL A 211 -48.31 36.91 19.88
CA VAL A 211 -48.20 38.38 19.97
C VAL A 211 -49.31 39.03 19.16
N HIS A 212 -49.50 38.64 17.91
CA HIS A 212 -50.56 39.17 17.06
C HIS A 212 -51.95 38.99 17.69
N THR A 213 -52.22 37.82 18.28
CA THR A 213 -53.49 37.55 18.99
C THR A 213 -53.66 38.46 20.21
N LEU A 214 -52.59 38.67 21.00
CA LEU A 214 -52.62 39.56 22.16
C LEU A 214 -52.82 41.02 21.74
N GLU A 215 -52.17 41.46 20.66
CA GLU A 215 -52.36 42.80 20.09
C GLU A 215 -53.78 43.01 19.57
N THR A 216 -54.39 42.01 18.92
CA THR A 216 -55.79 42.08 18.48
C THR A 216 -56.77 42.11 19.66
N MET A 217 -56.50 41.37 20.73
CA MET A 217 -57.33 41.46 21.94
C MET A 217 -57.20 42.83 22.62
N HIS A 218 -56.00 43.40 22.64
CA HIS A 218 -55.74 44.72 23.19
C HIS A 218 -56.39 45.83 22.35
N SER A 219 -56.32 45.75 21.02
CA SER A 219 -56.96 46.72 20.11
C SER A 219 -58.48 46.67 20.17
N MET A 220 -59.07 45.51 20.48
CA MET A 220 -60.50 45.35 20.77
C MET A 220 -60.91 45.91 22.16
N GLY A 221 -59.98 46.51 22.92
CA GLY A 221 -60.26 47.12 24.23
C GLY A 221 -60.55 46.13 25.35
N LYS A 222 -60.34 44.82 25.13
CA LYS A 222 -60.48 43.79 26.15
C LYS A 222 -59.19 43.70 26.94
N GLN A 223 -59.18 44.17 28.18
CA GLN A 223 -58.09 43.88 29.11
C GLN A 223 -58.02 42.36 29.31
N PRO A 224 -56.83 41.74 29.27
CA PRO A 224 -56.70 40.33 29.58
C PRO A 224 -57.14 40.13 31.04
N ASP A 225 -57.94 39.08 31.28
CA ASP A 225 -58.32 38.72 32.64
C ASP A 225 -57.06 38.59 33.52
N ALA A 226 -57.12 39.04 34.77
CA ALA A 226 -55.96 39.05 35.67
C ALA A 226 -55.27 37.67 35.78
N GLN A 227 -56.03 36.58 35.59
CA GLN A 227 -55.53 35.21 35.51
C GLN A 227 -54.67 34.95 34.26
N GLN A 228 -55.06 35.47 33.09
CA GLN A 228 -54.28 35.33 31.85
C GLN A 228 -52.97 36.12 31.92
N LEU A 229 -52.99 37.31 32.54
CA LEU A 229 -51.78 38.10 32.76
C LEU A 229 -50.83 37.41 33.75
N ALA A 230 -51.36 36.86 34.84
CA ALA A 230 -50.58 36.09 35.80
C ALA A 230 -49.94 34.84 35.15
N GLN A 231 -50.68 34.16 34.27
CA GLN A 231 -50.18 33.00 33.53
C GLN A 231 -49.07 33.39 32.55
N LEU A 232 -49.21 34.49 31.81
CA LEU A 232 -48.16 34.98 30.90
C LEU A 232 -46.88 35.40 31.63
N LEU A 233 -47.00 36.00 32.82
CA LEU A 233 -45.84 36.34 33.66
C LEU A 233 -45.15 35.10 34.21
N ASN A 234 -45.92 34.06 34.56
CA ASN A 234 -45.38 32.77 34.99
C ASN A 234 -44.67 32.05 33.83
N ASP A 235 -45.29 32.02 32.65
CA ASP A 235 -44.69 31.46 31.45
C ASP A 235 -43.39 32.19 31.09
N LYS A 236 -43.39 33.53 31.12
CA LYS A 236 -42.17 34.34 30.91
C LYS A 236 -41.06 33.96 31.88
N ARG A 237 -41.38 33.77 33.17
CA ARG A 237 -40.40 33.34 34.18
C ARG A 237 -39.85 31.96 33.86
N ASN A 238 -40.72 31.00 33.55
CA ASN A 238 -40.32 29.64 33.21
C ASN A 238 -39.44 29.61 31.95
N TYR A 239 -39.81 30.35 30.90
CA TYR A 239 -38.98 30.47 29.69
C TYR A 239 -37.61 31.08 30.00
N GLN A 240 -37.57 32.11 30.85
CA GLN A 240 -36.32 32.74 31.25
C GLN A 240 -35.43 31.78 32.04
N GLU A 241 -35.99 31.00 32.97
CA GLU A 241 -35.26 29.99 33.74
C GLU A 241 -34.71 28.88 32.83
N VAL A 242 -35.55 28.29 31.98
CA VAL A 242 -35.14 27.24 31.03
C VAL A 242 -34.09 27.75 30.05
N ALA A 243 -34.23 28.97 29.54
CA ALA A 243 -33.23 29.56 28.64
C ALA A 243 -31.89 29.79 29.34
N GLN A 244 -31.90 30.24 30.60
CA GLN A 244 -30.67 30.41 31.38
C GLN A 244 -30.01 29.07 31.69
N GLU A 245 -30.77 28.04 32.06
CA GLU A 245 -30.23 26.69 32.30
C GLU A 245 -29.68 26.06 31.01
N SER A 246 -30.38 26.22 29.89
CA SER A 246 -29.91 25.81 28.56
C SER A 246 -28.56 26.46 28.21
N LEU A 247 -28.42 27.77 28.45
CA LEU A 247 -27.18 28.49 28.17
C LEU A 247 -26.04 28.02 29.08
N ARG A 248 -26.31 27.79 30.37
CA ARG A 248 -25.31 27.24 31.31
C ARG A 248 -24.86 25.85 30.89
N ALA A 249 -25.81 24.96 30.57
CA ALA A 249 -25.50 23.60 30.12
C ALA A 249 -24.69 23.60 28.81
N ALA A 250 -25.04 24.44 27.85
CA ALA A 250 -24.28 24.59 26.61
C ALA A 250 -22.85 25.12 26.87
N HIS A 251 -22.69 26.05 27.80
CA HIS A 251 -21.39 26.58 28.19
C HIS A 251 -20.52 25.51 28.87
N GLU A 252 -21.09 24.73 29.80
CA GLU A 252 -20.39 23.61 30.46
C GLU A 252 -19.99 22.52 29.46
N GLN A 253 -20.89 22.17 28.53
CA GLN A 253 -20.57 21.24 27.45
C GLN A 253 -19.40 21.74 26.59
N ARG A 254 -19.41 23.03 26.21
CA ARG A 254 -18.32 23.64 25.46
C ARG A 254 -16.99 23.52 26.20
N LEU A 255 -16.94 23.87 27.49
CA LEU A 255 -15.75 23.71 28.32
C LEU A 255 -15.26 22.27 28.38
N SER A 256 -16.17 21.31 28.59
CA SER A 256 -15.79 19.89 28.63
C SER A 256 -15.20 19.40 27.30
N LEU A 257 -15.73 19.86 26.18
CA LEU A 257 -15.23 19.53 24.85
C LEU A 257 -13.86 20.17 24.61
N GLU A 258 -13.67 21.42 25.00
CA GLU A 258 -12.40 22.14 24.90
C GLU A 258 -11.30 21.42 25.70
N GLU A 259 -11.58 21.03 26.96
CA GLU A 259 -10.64 20.23 27.76
C GLU A 259 -10.30 18.88 27.09
N THR A 260 -11.29 18.21 26.49
CA THR A 260 -11.03 16.95 25.78
C THR A 260 -10.20 17.13 24.52
N LEU A 261 -10.42 18.23 23.79
CA LEU A 261 -9.68 18.59 22.59
C LEU A 261 -8.23 18.88 22.98
N GLU A 262 -7.99 19.68 24.02
CA GLU A 262 -6.64 19.93 24.50
C GLU A 262 -5.91 18.65 24.92
N ARG A 263 -6.59 17.73 25.61
CA ARG A 263 -6.01 16.43 25.98
C ARG A 263 -5.61 15.62 24.76
N ARG A 264 -6.50 15.53 23.77
CA ARG A 264 -6.22 14.85 22.49
C ARG A 264 -5.07 15.51 21.73
N ASN A 265 -4.97 16.84 21.74
CA ASN A 265 -3.85 17.56 21.12
C ASN A 265 -2.52 17.23 21.79
N ARG A 266 -2.48 17.17 23.13
CA ARG A 266 -1.27 16.75 23.88
C ARG A 266 -0.87 15.31 23.55
N GLU A 267 -1.83 14.38 23.51
CA GLU A 267 -1.60 12.99 23.11
C GLU A 267 -1.07 12.88 21.67
N ALA A 268 -1.67 13.62 20.73
CA ALA A 268 -1.24 13.66 19.34
C ALA A 268 0.18 14.22 19.18
N ALA A 269 0.53 15.29 19.91
CA ALA A 269 1.87 15.85 19.91
C ALA A 269 2.91 14.85 20.45
N ALA A 270 2.59 14.13 21.53
CA ALA A 270 3.47 13.10 22.09
C ALA A 270 3.67 11.92 21.11
N LEU A 271 2.60 11.44 20.47
CA LEU A 271 2.68 10.40 19.45
C LEU A 271 3.47 10.84 18.22
N HIS A 272 3.34 12.10 17.81
CA HIS A 272 4.11 12.67 16.71
C HIS A 272 5.61 12.69 17.03
N GLN A 273 5.99 13.17 18.22
CA GLN A 273 7.37 13.15 18.68
C GLN A 273 7.95 11.73 18.72
N HIS A 274 7.17 10.77 19.24
CA HIS A 274 7.60 9.36 19.29
C HIS A 274 7.80 8.76 17.89
N ASN A 275 6.90 9.05 16.95
CA ASN A 275 7.05 8.61 15.56
C ASN A 275 8.30 9.22 14.89
N CYS A 276 8.59 10.49 15.12
CA CYS A 276 9.80 11.12 14.61
C CYS A 276 11.06 10.46 15.18
N ALA A 277 11.09 10.19 16.49
CA ALA A 277 12.20 9.48 17.12
C ALA A 277 12.38 8.06 16.55
N LEU A 278 11.28 7.33 16.34
CA LEU A 278 11.32 5.98 15.77
C LEU A 278 11.81 5.98 14.32
N ARG A 279 11.39 6.95 13.51
CA ARG A 279 11.87 7.12 12.13
C ARG A 279 13.37 7.42 12.09
N LEU A 280 13.84 8.28 12.98
CA LEU A 280 15.27 8.58 13.09
C LEU A 280 16.07 7.33 13.48
N ALA A 281 15.59 6.56 14.46
CA ALA A 281 16.21 5.32 14.88
C ALA A 281 16.25 4.27 13.74
N ALA A 282 15.16 4.14 12.98
CA ALA A 282 15.10 3.24 11.82
C ALA A 282 16.09 3.65 10.72
N ASN A 283 16.20 4.95 10.42
CA ASN A 283 17.16 5.45 9.44
C ASN A 283 18.61 5.17 9.88
N ASN A 284 18.92 5.37 11.17
CA ASN A 284 20.24 5.08 11.71
C ASN A 284 20.56 3.58 11.63
N ALA A 285 19.61 2.72 11.99
CA ALA A 285 19.77 1.27 11.88
C ALA A 285 19.99 0.82 10.43
N LEU A 286 19.27 1.41 9.47
CA LEU A 286 19.43 1.13 8.05
C LEU A 286 20.81 1.55 7.54
N ALA A 287 21.31 2.72 7.96
CA ALA A 287 22.65 3.17 7.62
C ALA A 287 23.74 2.22 8.17
N GLU A 288 23.57 1.72 9.40
CA GLU A 288 24.49 0.73 9.97
C GLU A 288 24.46 -0.61 9.22
N LEU A 289 23.27 -1.09 8.84
CA LEU A 289 23.14 -2.30 8.02
C LEU A 289 23.80 -2.14 6.65
N GLN A 290 23.68 -0.97 6.02
CA GLN A 290 24.37 -0.68 4.75
C GLN A 290 25.89 -0.69 4.90
N LYS A 291 26.42 -0.09 5.97
CA LYS A 291 27.87 -0.13 6.27
C LYS A 291 28.36 -1.57 6.48
N LEU A 292 27.59 -2.37 7.21
CA LEU A 292 27.90 -3.79 7.44
C LEU A 292 27.85 -4.60 6.14
N ALA A 293 26.83 -4.40 5.31
CA ALA A 293 26.71 -5.03 4.01
C ALA A 293 27.91 -4.71 3.11
N ALA A 294 28.29 -3.44 3.00
CA ALA A 294 29.46 -3.01 2.23
C ALA A 294 30.78 -3.62 2.77
N ARG A 295 30.90 -3.81 4.09
CA ARG A 295 32.06 -4.49 4.69
C ARG A 295 32.07 -5.99 4.37
N CYS A 296 30.91 -6.65 4.39
CA CYS A 296 30.77 -8.05 4.00
C CYS A 296 31.11 -8.25 2.51
N GLU A 297 30.61 -7.38 1.63
CA GLU A 297 30.92 -7.41 0.19
C GLU A 297 32.41 -7.29 -0.07
N ARG A 298 33.10 -6.33 0.59
CA ARG A 298 34.55 -6.20 0.49
C ARG A 298 35.29 -7.48 0.91
N LYS A 299 34.87 -8.10 2.01
CA LYS A 299 35.45 -9.38 2.46
C LYS A 299 35.19 -10.52 1.48
N MET A 300 33.98 -10.62 0.92
CA MET A 300 33.66 -11.63 -0.09
C MET A 300 34.48 -11.43 -1.36
N CYS A 301 34.64 -10.20 -1.85
CA CYS A 301 35.48 -9.90 -3.01
C CYS A 301 36.95 -10.27 -2.75
N ALA A 302 37.49 -9.92 -1.58
CA ALA A 302 38.84 -10.30 -1.20
C ALA A 302 39.03 -11.83 -1.14
N ALA A 303 38.05 -12.56 -0.58
CA ALA A 303 38.08 -14.02 -0.54
C ALA A 303 38.03 -14.63 -1.95
N ARG A 304 37.17 -14.12 -2.85
CA ARG A 304 37.10 -14.57 -4.24
C ARG A 304 38.42 -14.35 -4.98
N LEU A 305 39.05 -13.19 -4.82
CA LEU A 305 40.36 -12.89 -5.41
C LEU A 305 41.45 -13.83 -4.86
N ALA A 306 41.43 -14.12 -3.56
CA ALA A 306 42.39 -15.04 -2.94
C ALA A 306 42.22 -16.48 -3.46
N ILE A 307 40.97 -16.94 -3.65
CA ILE A 307 40.67 -18.26 -4.24
C ILE A 307 41.19 -18.31 -5.68
N ALA A 308 40.86 -17.32 -6.51
CA ALA A 308 41.33 -17.26 -7.90
C ALA A 308 42.86 -17.27 -8.00
N ALA A 309 43.55 -16.51 -7.14
CA ALA A 309 45.01 -16.51 -7.08
C ALA A 309 45.60 -17.84 -6.60
N ALA A 310 44.90 -18.58 -5.73
CA ALA A 310 45.31 -19.91 -5.29
C ALA A 310 45.14 -20.95 -6.41
N GLU A 311 44.02 -20.90 -7.13
CA GLU A 311 43.75 -21.75 -8.30
C GLU A 311 44.78 -21.52 -9.41
N GLU A 312 45.15 -20.27 -9.70
CA GLU A 312 46.17 -19.94 -10.68
C GLU A 312 47.55 -20.50 -10.30
N ARG A 313 47.94 -20.38 -9.02
CA ARG A 313 49.17 -20.99 -8.51
C ARG A 313 49.15 -22.51 -8.61
N GLU A 314 48.02 -23.15 -8.30
CA GLU A 314 47.86 -24.60 -8.44
C GLU A 314 48.05 -25.01 -9.91
N LEU A 315 47.39 -24.32 -10.83
CA LEU A 315 47.48 -24.59 -12.27
C LEU A 315 48.92 -24.40 -12.80
N ALA A 316 49.62 -23.35 -12.35
CA ALA A 316 51.01 -23.12 -12.72
C ALA A 316 51.93 -24.25 -12.23
N VAL A 317 51.78 -24.70 -10.99
CA VAL A 317 52.53 -25.85 -10.44
C VAL A 317 52.20 -27.13 -11.22
N ARG A 318 50.92 -27.35 -11.55
CA ARG A 318 50.47 -28.52 -12.29
C ARG A 318 51.02 -28.56 -13.72
N ASN A 319 51.16 -27.41 -14.37
CA ASN A 319 51.77 -27.30 -15.69
C ASN A 319 53.29 -27.50 -15.67
N GLN A 320 53.97 -27.15 -14.56
CA GLN A 320 55.41 -27.36 -14.38
C GLN A 320 55.77 -28.81 -13.99
N LEU A 321 54.80 -29.64 -13.62
CA LEU A 321 54.99 -31.09 -13.41
C LEU A 321 54.25 -31.87 -14.51
N PRO A 322 54.89 -32.20 -15.65
CA PRO A 322 54.29 -33.09 -16.64
C PRO A 322 54.36 -34.51 -16.06
N LEU A 323 53.24 -34.92 -15.46
CA LEU A 323 53.05 -36.26 -14.96
C LEU A 323 52.60 -37.14 -16.14
N ALA A 324 53.56 -37.80 -16.77
CA ALA A 324 53.29 -38.87 -17.71
C ALA A 324 53.22 -40.20 -16.96
N TYR A 325 52.09 -40.91 -17.08
CA TYR A 325 51.96 -42.27 -16.57
C TYR A 325 52.41 -43.25 -17.66
N SER A 326 53.33 -44.15 -17.33
CA SER A 326 53.69 -45.29 -18.17
C SER A 326 53.55 -46.55 -17.33
N VAL A 327 52.79 -47.52 -17.84
CA VAL A 327 52.62 -48.84 -17.22
C VAL A 327 53.45 -49.81 -18.04
N GLN A 328 54.51 -50.34 -17.43
CA GLN A 328 55.23 -51.51 -17.93
C GLN A 328 55.27 -52.56 -16.82
N ASN A 329 54.90 -53.79 -17.16
CA ASN A 329 54.88 -54.97 -16.26
C ASN A 329 53.98 -54.86 -15.01
N GLY A 330 52.81 -54.23 -15.12
CA GLY A 330 51.80 -54.25 -14.04
C GLY A 330 52.06 -53.31 -12.86
N GLU A 331 53.15 -52.54 -12.88
CA GLU A 331 53.40 -51.46 -11.90
C GLU A 331 53.32 -50.09 -12.59
N ALA A 332 52.45 -49.21 -12.10
CA ALA A 332 52.38 -47.82 -12.56
C ALA A 332 53.52 -47.00 -11.93
N LYS A 333 54.45 -46.49 -12.74
CA LYS A 333 55.51 -45.58 -12.28
C LYS A 333 55.24 -44.18 -12.82
N MET A 334 55.12 -43.19 -11.91
CA MET A 334 55.06 -41.77 -12.25
C MET A 334 56.43 -41.28 -12.69
N LEU A 335 56.53 -40.74 -13.90
CA LEU A 335 57.74 -40.06 -14.38
C LEU A 335 57.50 -38.55 -14.41
N ILE A 336 58.34 -37.81 -13.68
CA ILE A 336 58.40 -36.34 -13.72
C ILE A 336 59.31 -35.98 -14.88
N LEU A 337 58.74 -35.48 -15.99
CA LEU A 337 59.53 -34.97 -17.11
C LEU A 337 59.92 -33.51 -16.81
N SER A 338 61.09 -33.28 -16.21
CA SER A 338 61.65 -31.93 -16.16
C SER A 338 62.22 -31.57 -17.54
N THR A 339 61.74 -30.48 -18.13
CA THR A 339 62.12 -30.06 -19.49
C THR A 339 63.43 -29.28 -19.57
N ASP A 340 64.11 -28.99 -18.47
CA ASP A 340 65.32 -28.16 -18.52
C ASP A 340 66.60 -28.92 -18.14
N SER A 341 67.39 -29.12 -19.19
CA SER A 341 68.85 -29.13 -19.20
C SER A 341 69.59 -30.35 -18.64
N ASN A 342 70.24 -31.03 -19.57
CA ASN A 342 71.55 -31.71 -19.45
C ASN A 342 72.38 -31.25 -18.24
N LYS A 343 72.34 -32.04 -17.17
CA LYS A 343 73.47 -32.34 -16.28
C LYS A 343 73.08 -33.55 -15.44
N LEU A 344 73.74 -34.67 -15.70
CA LEU A 344 73.81 -35.80 -14.78
C LEU A 344 74.43 -35.29 -13.46
N GLN A 345 73.60 -35.02 -12.48
CA GLN A 345 73.98 -35.10 -11.07
C GLN A 345 72.98 -36.01 -10.39
N GLU A 346 73.46 -37.16 -9.93
CA GLU A 346 72.78 -37.93 -8.90
C GLU A 346 72.57 -37.01 -7.70
N ALA A 347 71.33 -36.56 -7.48
CA ALA A 347 70.96 -35.86 -6.27
C ALA A 347 71.11 -36.84 -5.12
N ASN A 348 72.18 -36.64 -4.37
CA ASN A 348 72.52 -37.29 -3.11
C ASN A 348 71.25 -37.36 -2.23
N ARG A 349 70.60 -38.54 -2.18
CA ARG A 349 69.42 -38.79 -1.34
C ARG A 349 69.89 -38.84 0.12
N GLY A 350 70.00 -37.66 0.73
CA GLY A 350 70.38 -37.47 2.12
C GLY A 350 69.30 -36.83 2.99
N GLY A 351 68.04 -36.78 2.53
CA GLY A 351 66.92 -36.30 3.37
C GLY A 351 66.31 -37.46 4.14
N SER A 352 66.32 -37.39 5.48
CA SER A 352 65.62 -38.36 6.33
C SER A 352 64.12 -38.38 5.97
N LEU A 353 63.46 -39.53 6.13
CA LEU A 353 62.00 -39.69 5.94
C LEU A 353 61.20 -38.58 6.66
N GLU A 354 61.76 -38.08 7.76
CA GLU A 354 61.19 -37.02 8.58
C GLU A 354 61.16 -35.65 7.87
N ASP A 355 62.15 -35.34 7.04
CA ASP A 355 62.22 -34.08 6.29
C ASP A 355 61.22 -34.08 5.13
N ALA A 356 61.04 -35.24 4.48
CA ALA A 356 60.03 -35.43 3.44
C ALA A 356 58.60 -35.29 3.99
N VAL A 357 58.34 -35.80 5.21
CA VAL A 357 57.04 -35.64 5.88
C VAL A 357 56.79 -34.21 6.34
N ARG A 358 57.83 -33.49 6.81
CA ARG A 358 57.72 -32.06 7.18
C ARG A 358 57.41 -31.16 5.99
N ALA A 359 57.90 -31.50 4.79
CA ALA A 359 57.69 -30.74 3.56
C ALA A 359 56.29 -30.88 2.94
N LEU A 360 55.44 -31.79 3.43
CA LEU A 360 54.07 -31.96 2.90
C LEU A 360 53.13 -30.81 3.32
N PRO A 361 52.12 -30.44 2.50
CA PRO A 361 51.05 -29.53 2.90
C PRO A 361 50.26 -30.06 4.11
N ASP A 362 49.77 -29.15 4.97
CA ASP A 362 49.19 -29.54 6.27
C ASP A 362 47.93 -30.41 6.16
N TYR A 363 47.10 -30.20 5.14
CA TYR A 363 45.93 -31.06 4.88
C TYR A 363 46.31 -32.50 4.49
N ILE A 364 47.49 -32.71 3.90
CA ILE A 364 48.00 -34.05 3.56
C ILE A 364 48.60 -34.72 4.80
N LYS A 365 49.26 -33.94 5.69
CA LYS A 365 49.78 -34.47 6.97
C LYS A 365 48.68 -35.04 7.86
N LEU A 366 47.46 -34.49 7.78
CA LEU A 366 46.26 -34.98 8.50
C LEU A 366 45.79 -36.38 8.05
N LEU A 367 46.21 -36.83 6.87
CA LEU A 367 45.86 -38.15 6.31
C LEU A 367 46.93 -39.22 6.62
N LEU A 368 48.05 -38.83 7.24
CA LEU A 368 49.14 -39.75 7.58
C LEU A 368 48.85 -40.51 8.89
N PRO A 369 49.19 -41.81 8.97
CA PRO A 369 49.06 -42.59 10.19
C PRO A 369 49.81 -41.98 11.40
N GLN A 370 49.18 -41.98 12.59
CA GLN A 370 49.69 -41.33 13.81
C GLN A 370 51.12 -41.75 14.20
N ASN A 371 51.50 -42.99 13.94
CA ASN A 371 52.83 -43.55 14.19
C ASN A 371 53.93 -42.90 13.33
N VAL A 372 53.59 -42.37 12.15
CA VAL A 372 54.51 -41.64 11.28
C VAL A 372 54.63 -40.18 11.74
N LEU A 373 53.52 -39.53 12.11
CA LEU A 373 53.51 -38.16 12.62
C LEU A 373 54.28 -38.01 13.94
N ASN A 374 54.17 -38.99 14.83
CA ASN A 374 54.87 -39.01 16.12
C ASN A 374 56.40 -39.10 15.98
N LYS A 375 56.91 -39.81 14.96
CA LYS A 375 58.36 -39.90 14.69
C LYS A 375 58.96 -38.58 14.21
N VAL A 376 58.14 -37.71 13.61
CA VAL A 376 58.57 -36.40 13.07
C VAL A 376 58.34 -35.26 14.09
N GLY A 377 57.85 -35.59 15.30
CA GLY A 377 57.58 -34.61 16.37
C GLY A 377 56.30 -33.79 16.18
N ILE A 378 55.43 -34.17 15.23
CA ILE A 378 54.17 -33.45 14.96
C ILE A 378 53.07 -34.04 15.87
N LYS A 379 52.75 -33.33 16.96
CA LYS A 379 51.59 -33.65 17.80
C LYS A 379 50.33 -33.14 17.13
N VAL A 380 49.51 -34.05 16.61
CA VAL A 380 48.12 -33.74 16.26
C VAL A 380 47.40 -33.42 17.58
N ILE A 381 46.96 -32.18 17.75
CA ILE A 381 46.04 -31.83 18.82
C ILE A 381 44.73 -32.53 18.47
N SER A 382 44.43 -33.65 19.13
CA SER A 382 43.08 -34.22 19.11
C SER A 382 42.14 -33.14 19.65
N ALA A 383 41.12 -32.80 18.87
CA ALA A 383 40.04 -31.93 19.27
C ALA A 383 39.03 -32.70 20.13
N ASP A 384 39.51 -33.48 21.10
CA ASP A 384 38.66 -34.02 22.15
C ASP A 384 38.76 -33.12 23.37
N GLY A 385 37.78 -32.20 23.45
CA GLY A 385 37.31 -31.58 24.67
C GLY A 385 38.29 -30.69 25.45
N LYS A 386 38.34 -29.39 25.12
CA LYS A 386 38.79 -28.35 26.07
C LYS A 386 37.90 -27.10 25.98
N SER A 387 37.60 -26.55 27.16
CA SER A 387 36.49 -25.65 27.44
C SER A 387 36.68 -24.23 26.90
N ALA A 388 35.55 -23.52 26.74
CA ALA A 388 35.44 -22.16 26.19
C ALA A 388 36.38 -21.10 26.81
N ASN A 389 36.96 -21.35 27.99
CA ASN A 389 37.86 -20.41 28.66
C ASN A 389 39.29 -20.35 28.09
N GLU A 390 39.76 -21.35 27.33
CA GLU A 390 41.07 -21.26 26.66
C GLU A 390 41.01 -20.44 25.34
N PHE A 391 39.85 -20.37 24.69
CA PHE A 391 39.66 -19.57 23.47
C PHE A 391 39.69 -18.05 23.74
N ASP A 392 39.15 -17.60 24.88
CA ASP A 392 39.22 -16.19 25.29
C ASP A 392 40.65 -15.72 25.60
N THR A 393 41.52 -16.65 26.01
CA THR A 393 42.93 -16.34 26.31
C THR A 393 43.76 -16.14 25.02
N ILE A 394 43.35 -16.78 23.92
CA ILE A 394 43.97 -16.64 22.60
C ILE A 394 43.49 -15.36 21.90
N LEU A 395 42.22 -14.98 22.05
CA LEU A 395 41.69 -13.70 21.56
C LEU A 395 42.31 -12.49 22.30
N LYS A 396 42.55 -12.61 23.60
CA LYS A 396 43.23 -11.55 24.38
C LYS A 396 44.73 -11.39 24.08
N LYS A 397 45.41 -12.44 23.59
CA LYS A 397 46.83 -12.36 23.22
C LYS A 397 47.07 -11.71 21.85
N ASN A 398 46.08 -11.66 20.96
CA ASN A 398 46.16 -10.98 19.67
C ASN A 398 45.38 -9.66 19.68
N ASN A 399 45.88 -8.70 20.46
CA ASN A 399 45.46 -7.30 20.40
C ASN A 399 45.72 -6.71 18.99
N ILE A 400 44.69 -6.65 18.14
CA ILE A 400 44.61 -5.72 16.99
C ILE A 400 43.50 -4.69 17.30
N TYR A 401 43.70 -3.96 18.40
CA TYR A 401 43.04 -2.68 18.68
C TYR A 401 44.04 -1.82 19.45
N ASN A 402 44.97 -1.21 18.72
CA ASN A 402 45.54 0.12 19.00
C ASN A 402 46.72 0.38 18.06
N LEU A 403 46.45 0.92 16.87
CA LEU A 403 47.44 1.61 16.04
C LEU A 403 46.78 2.65 15.11
N GLU A 404 45.73 3.31 15.58
CA GLU A 404 45.08 4.45 14.87
C GLU A 404 45.36 5.81 15.52
N SER A 405 46.29 5.90 16.48
CA SER A 405 46.59 7.16 17.18
C SER A 405 47.94 7.81 16.81
N ARG A 406 48.58 7.43 15.69
CA ARG A 406 49.88 8.03 15.31
C ARG A 406 50.20 8.12 13.80
N ALA A 407 49.22 8.38 12.93
CA ALA A 407 49.48 8.63 11.51
C ALA A 407 48.61 9.74 10.87
N GLU A 408 48.04 10.64 11.67
CA GLU A 408 47.48 11.92 11.19
C GLU A 408 48.38 13.06 11.70
N LYS A 409 49.55 13.23 11.08
CA LYS A 409 50.38 14.45 11.09
C LYS A 409 51.66 14.18 10.30
N GLN A 410 51.59 14.47 9.00
CA GLN A 410 52.69 14.80 8.06
C GLN A 410 52.36 14.22 6.70
N GLU A 411 51.74 15.04 5.84
CA GLU A 411 52.04 15.19 4.41
C GLU A 411 50.97 16.09 3.79
N SER A 412 51.09 17.37 4.14
CA SER A 412 50.57 18.48 3.36
C SER A 412 51.76 19.41 3.17
N GLU A 413 52.55 19.20 2.12
CA GLU A 413 53.36 20.22 1.42
C GLU A 413 54.24 19.57 0.33
N GLU A 414 54.43 20.34 -0.76
CA GLU A 414 55.24 20.09 -1.97
C GLU A 414 54.59 19.13 -3.00
N GLY A 415 54.03 19.56 -4.15
CA GLY A 415 54.55 20.47 -5.18
C GLY A 415 55.56 19.72 -6.06
N GLY A 416 55.49 19.56 -7.38
CA GLY A 416 54.60 19.93 -8.48
C GLY A 416 55.29 19.47 -9.79
N VAL A 417 54.63 19.74 -10.93
CA VAL A 417 55.20 19.98 -12.27
C VAL A 417 55.32 18.81 -13.29
N SER A 418 54.77 19.11 -14.49
CA SER A 418 55.00 18.57 -15.87
C SER A 418 54.29 17.25 -16.23
N GLY A 419 53.33 17.18 -17.18
CA GLY A 419 53.35 17.60 -18.61
C GLY A 419 53.74 16.38 -19.47
N SER A 420 53.14 15.95 -20.59
CA SER A 420 52.27 16.53 -21.64
C SER A 420 51.97 15.43 -22.71
N GLY A 421 50.95 15.63 -23.57
CA GLY A 421 50.78 15.00 -24.91
C GLY A 421 49.60 14.02 -25.02
N GLU A 422 48.38 14.42 -25.43
CA GLU A 422 47.88 14.67 -26.81
C GLU A 422 47.89 13.43 -27.74
N ASP A 423 46.69 12.92 -28.07
CA ASP A 423 46.20 12.75 -29.46
C ASP A 423 44.68 12.39 -29.49
N LYS A 424 43.90 13.26 -30.16
CA LYS A 424 42.50 13.09 -30.66
C LYS A 424 42.57 12.58 -32.14
N PRO A 425 41.50 12.43 -32.99
CA PRO A 425 40.04 12.67 -32.90
C PRO A 425 39.19 11.48 -33.45
N VAL A 426 37.84 11.52 -33.48
CA VAL A 426 36.99 11.88 -34.65
C VAL A 426 35.52 12.13 -34.22
N GLU A 427 34.95 13.17 -34.82
CA GLU A 427 33.67 13.90 -34.66
C GLU A 427 32.59 13.41 -35.69
N PRO A 428 31.44 14.09 -36.02
CA PRO A 428 30.70 15.21 -35.37
C PRO A 428 29.13 15.14 -35.37
N ALA A 429 28.52 15.93 -34.46
CA ALA A 429 27.34 16.87 -34.49
C ALA A 429 26.03 16.57 -35.29
N PRO A 430 24.83 17.20 -35.00
CA PRO A 430 24.65 18.67 -34.94
C PRO A 430 23.53 19.29 -34.04
N CYS A 431 23.62 20.63 -33.87
CA CYS A 431 22.59 21.71 -33.85
C CYS A 431 21.40 21.65 -32.85
N THR A 432 21.26 22.56 -31.86
CA THR A 432 20.86 24.01 -31.79
C THR A 432 19.36 24.29 -31.70
N ASP A 433 19.03 25.19 -30.76
CA ASP A 433 17.87 26.10 -30.61
C ASP A 433 16.47 25.56 -30.26
N ASP A 434 16.03 25.78 -29.01
CA ASP A 434 14.95 26.72 -28.66
C ASP A 434 14.52 26.58 -27.17
N GLU A 435 15.07 27.43 -26.29
CA GLU A 435 14.40 27.78 -25.03
C GLU A 435 14.47 29.31 -24.82
N LYS A 436 13.43 29.98 -25.30
CA LYS A 436 13.03 31.33 -24.87
C LYS A 436 11.51 31.32 -24.64
N GLN A 437 11.11 31.32 -23.37
CA GLN A 437 10.17 32.29 -22.77
C GLN A 437 9.74 31.80 -21.37
N ALA A 438 10.55 32.12 -20.37
CA ALA A 438 10.08 32.24 -18.99
C ALA A 438 10.70 33.50 -18.37
N ARG A 439 10.01 34.64 -18.58
CA ARG A 439 10.08 35.86 -17.77
C ARG A 439 8.67 36.45 -17.82
N LEU A 440 7.96 36.61 -16.71
CA LEU A 440 7.88 37.80 -15.84
C LEU A 440 6.76 37.44 -14.83
N ASN A 441 6.80 37.59 -13.50
CA ASN A 441 7.37 38.56 -12.56
C ASN A 441 7.55 37.85 -11.19
N HIS A 442 8.64 38.04 -10.42
CA HIS A 442 8.87 39.09 -9.39
C HIS A 442 7.80 39.03 -8.26
N GLU A 443 8.08 38.86 -6.96
CA GLU A 443 9.18 39.25 -6.03
C GLU A 443 9.19 38.25 -4.85
N SER A 444 10.30 37.62 -4.43
CA SER A 444 11.40 38.06 -3.53
C SER A 444 10.97 38.52 -2.12
N GLU A 445 10.95 37.58 -1.17
CA GLU A 445 11.13 37.87 0.26
C GLU A 445 12.58 37.54 0.66
N THR A 446 13.32 38.57 1.05
CA THR A 446 14.65 38.50 1.65
C THR A 446 14.54 38.51 3.18
N GLU A 447 15.28 37.60 3.81
CA GLU A 447 15.61 37.59 5.24
C GLU A 447 16.37 38.86 5.67
N SER A 448 16.15 39.34 6.90
CA SER A 448 17.16 39.25 7.99
C SER A 448 16.89 40.17 9.22
N SER A 449 17.18 39.59 10.40
CA SER A 449 17.79 40.18 11.62
C SER A 449 16.99 40.97 12.68
N SER A 450 16.61 40.25 13.77
CA SER A 450 16.96 40.45 15.23
C SER A 450 16.72 41.80 15.97
N PRO A 451 16.90 41.91 17.31
CA PRO A 451 16.69 41.02 18.48
C PRO A 451 15.90 41.72 19.65
N LEU A 452 15.60 41.02 20.75
CA LEU A 452 15.83 41.43 22.16
C LEU A 452 14.84 40.81 23.19
N ASP A 453 15.43 40.51 24.35
CA ASP A 453 14.87 39.98 25.60
C ASP A 453 13.68 40.74 26.20
N GLY A 454 12.85 40.04 26.99
CA GLY A 454 11.86 40.69 27.87
C GLY A 454 10.94 39.74 28.64
N GLU A 455 11.44 39.22 29.75
CA GLU A 455 10.76 38.83 31.02
C GLU A 455 9.36 38.18 31.07
N LEU A 456 9.35 37.04 31.78
CA LEU A 456 8.21 36.45 32.48
C LEU A 456 7.54 37.44 33.46
N ARG A 457 6.21 37.58 33.40
CA ARG A 457 5.34 37.65 34.59
C ARG A 457 3.95 37.07 34.34
N ALA A 458 3.51 36.28 35.30
CA ALA A 458 2.11 35.92 35.52
C ALA A 458 1.42 37.08 36.26
N ASP A 459 0.13 37.29 36.00
CA ASP A 459 -0.83 37.68 37.03
C ASP A 459 -2.26 37.41 36.56
N ASN A 460 -2.96 36.62 37.37
CA ASN A 460 -4.42 36.52 37.42
C ASN A 460 -4.96 37.84 38.01
N ASN A 461 -6.02 38.42 37.44
CA ASN A 461 -7.17 38.86 38.25
C ASN A 461 -8.39 39.19 37.38
N ALA A 462 -9.55 38.87 37.93
CA ALA A 462 -10.88 39.15 37.42
C ALA A 462 -11.32 40.61 37.61
N ASN A 463 -12.36 40.96 36.86
CA ASN A 463 -13.38 41.97 37.16
C ASN A 463 -13.03 43.45 36.88
N SER A 464 -13.60 44.02 35.83
CA SER A 464 -14.14 45.40 35.88
C SER A 464 -15.18 45.65 34.79
N THR A 465 -16.35 46.03 35.25
CA THR A 465 -17.53 46.47 34.52
C THR A 465 -17.41 47.96 34.20
N TYR A 466 -17.77 48.37 32.98
CA TYR A 466 -18.27 49.70 32.56
C TYR A 466 -17.34 50.94 32.57
N SER A 467 -17.75 51.93 31.76
CA SER A 467 -17.17 53.26 31.43
C SER A 467 -15.91 53.23 30.53
N ASP A 468 -15.78 53.93 29.41
CA ASP A 468 -16.56 55.01 28.78
C ASP A 468 -16.35 55.01 27.26
N LEU A 469 -17.27 55.66 26.55
CA LEU A 469 -17.26 55.94 25.12
C LEU A 469 -16.01 56.73 24.71
N ASP A 470 -15.24 56.21 23.76
CA ASP A 470 -14.33 57.04 22.97
C ASP A 470 -14.35 56.57 21.50
N THR A 471 -14.78 57.48 20.64
CA THR A 471 -14.90 57.35 19.19
C THR A 471 -13.51 57.25 18.54
N LYS A 472 -13.15 56.06 18.03
CA LYS A 472 -12.07 55.89 17.04
C LYS A 472 -12.36 54.72 16.09
N ASP A 473 -12.59 55.09 14.84
CA ASP A 473 -12.35 54.36 13.58
C ASP A 473 -12.62 52.85 13.58
N ASP A 474 -13.86 52.47 13.23
CA ASP A 474 -14.28 51.11 12.93
C ASP A 474 -13.62 50.60 11.62
N GLU A 475 -12.48 49.92 11.73
CA GLU A 475 -12.15 48.90 10.74
C GLU A 475 -13.09 47.70 10.96
N PRO A 476 -13.85 47.26 9.94
CA PRO A 476 -14.82 46.19 10.14
C PRO A 476 -14.07 44.90 10.49
N SER A 477 -14.36 44.38 11.69
CA SER A 477 -13.94 43.05 12.12
C SER A 477 -14.14 42.05 10.98
N LYS A 478 -13.20 41.13 10.80
CA LYS A 478 -13.25 40.06 9.78
C LYS A 478 -14.59 39.32 9.79
N GLY A 479 -15.21 39.16 10.97
CA GLY A 479 -16.56 38.59 11.11
C GLY A 479 -17.70 39.50 10.60
N GLY A 480 -17.55 40.82 10.70
CA GLY A 480 -18.49 41.79 10.13
C GLY A 480 -18.43 41.83 8.60
N VAL A 481 -17.23 41.69 8.02
CA VAL A 481 -17.05 41.58 6.56
C VAL A 481 -17.63 40.27 6.03
N GLU A 482 -17.43 39.15 6.75
CA GLU A 482 -18.01 37.85 6.41
C GLU A 482 -19.54 37.86 6.51
N TYR A 483 -20.10 38.47 7.55
CA TYR A 483 -21.55 38.63 7.70
C TYR A 483 -22.17 39.51 6.60
N ALA A 484 -21.50 40.60 6.22
CA ALA A 484 -21.94 41.46 5.12
C ALA A 484 -21.88 40.75 3.75
N ASN A 485 -20.92 39.86 3.56
CA ASN A 485 -20.83 39.05 2.34
C ASN A 485 -21.93 37.98 2.27
N ILE A 486 -22.27 37.35 3.40
CA ILE A 486 -23.38 36.39 3.48
C ILE A 486 -24.71 37.07 3.15
N LEU A 487 -24.96 38.26 3.71
CA LEU A 487 -26.18 39.03 3.42
C LEU A 487 -26.28 39.42 1.93
N ARG A 488 -25.16 39.72 1.28
CA ARG A 488 -25.11 40.07 -0.15
C ARG A 488 -25.42 38.88 -1.05
N VAL A 489 -24.89 37.70 -0.71
CA VAL A 489 -25.18 36.45 -1.45
C VAL A 489 -26.64 36.05 -1.27
N MET A 490 -27.18 36.16 -0.05
CA MET A 490 -28.59 35.88 0.24
C MET A 490 -29.54 36.82 -0.51
N ALA A 491 -29.20 38.11 -0.63
CA ALA A 491 -29.97 39.06 -1.43
C ALA A 491 -29.96 38.69 -2.93
N GLY A 492 -28.82 38.29 -3.48
CA GLY A 492 -28.72 37.83 -4.88
C GLY A 492 -29.54 36.58 -5.17
N LEU A 493 -29.49 35.59 -4.26
CA LEU A 493 -30.29 34.37 -4.38
C LEU A 493 -31.79 34.63 -4.29
N ASN A 494 -32.22 35.58 -3.46
CA ASN A 494 -33.63 35.96 -3.37
C ASN A 494 -34.14 36.61 -4.66
N GLU A 495 -33.33 37.43 -5.34
CA GLU A 495 -33.69 38.00 -6.65
C GLU A 495 -33.72 36.92 -7.75
N GLU A 496 -32.81 35.94 -7.74
CA GLU A 496 -32.87 34.81 -8.66
C GLU A 496 -34.09 33.92 -8.42
N ILE A 497 -34.44 33.65 -7.15
CA ILE A 497 -35.65 32.91 -6.78
C ILE A 497 -36.91 33.66 -7.23
N LYS A 498 -36.91 34.99 -7.13
CA LYS A 498 -38.02 35.83 -7.61
C LYS A 498 -38.14 35.78 -9.14
N ALA A 499 -37.02 35.91 -9.86
CA ALA A 499 -36.99 35.79 -11.32
C ALA A 499 -37.41 34.39 -11.82
N LEU A 500 -37.06 33.33 -11.09
CA LEU A 500 -37.49 31.97 -11.40
C LEU A 500 -39.00 31.78 -11.14
N ARG A 501 -39.56 32.40 -10.10
CA ARG A 501 -41.01 32.37 -9.84
C ARG A 501 -41.81 33.15 -10.89
N GLU A 502 -41.30 34.29 -11.37
CA GLU A 502 -41.92 35.04 -12.46
C GLU A 502 -41.86 34.31 -13.81
N ARG A 503 -40.88 33.42 -14.02
CA ARG A 503 -40.80 32.56 -15.22
C ARG A 503 -41.68 31.30 -15.16
N LEU A 504 -42.11 30.91 -13.97
CA LEU A 504 -42.98 29.75 -13.73
C LEU A 504 -44.46 30.12 -13.60
N SER A 505 -44.76 31.41 -13.39
CA SER A 505 -46.07 32.04 -13.59
C SER A 505 -46.28 32.39 -15.05
#